data_AF-A0A226HV41-F1
#
_entry.id   AF-A0A226HV41-F1
#
_cell.length_a   1.000
_cell.length_b   1.000
_cell.length_c   1.000
_cell.angle_alpha   90.00
_cell.angle_beta   90.00
_cell.angle_gamma   90.00
#
_symmetry.space_group_name_H-M   'P 1'
#
loop_
_entity.id
_entity.type
_entity.pdbx_description
1 polymer ?
#
loop_
_entity_poly.entity_id
_entity_poly.type
_entity_poly.pdbx_seq_one_letter_code
_entity_poly.pdbx_strand_id
1 'polypeptide(L)'
;MSLDEKVIYFTLNSLFQERSELNSELLKSITNRYCLLFLDKKETGNVCFANSEELRLEYKQSFTAIDLLDLCYAVLHSSLYNKDLENDIQKIPLPMDSNLFWKLIQIGNNFRNQERE
;
A
#
# COMPACT_ATOMS: atom_id res chain seq x y z
N MET A 1 5.08 -17.70 -21.28
CA MET A 1 4.31 -16.81 -20.40
C MET A 1 5.33 -15.82 -19.84
N SER A 2 5.48 -14.66 -20.50
CA SER A 2 6.58 -13.74 -20.22
C SER A 2 6.28 -12.99 -18.92
N LEU A 3 7.08 -13.23 -17.89
CA LEU A 3 6.97 -12.57 -16.58
C LEU A 3 7.60 -11.16 -16.61
N ASP A 4 7.37 -10.41 -17.69
CA ASP A 4 7.96 -9.09 -17.94
C ASP A 4 6.90 -7.97 -17.97
N GLU A 5 5.87 -8.11 -17.14
CA GLU A 5 5.10 -6.95 -16.71
C GLU A 5 5.87 -6.29 -15.56
N LYS A 6 6.51 -5.15 -15.85
CA LYS A 6 7.39 -4.40 -14.92
C LYS A 6 6.71 -4.16 -13.57
N VAL A 7 7.04 -4.99 -12.59
CA VAL A 7 6.82 -4.70 -11.17
C VAL A 7 7.67 -3.46 -10.85
N ILE A 8 7.00 -2.40 -10.38
CA ILE A 8 7.70 -1.22 -9.85
C ILE A 8 7.94 -1.46 -8.37
N TYR A 9 9.04 -0.92 -7.86
CA TYR A 9 9.37 -0.99 -6.44
C TYR A 9 9.55 0.42 -5.90
N PHE A 10 9.26 0.59 -4.62
CA PHE A 10 9.76 1.69 -3.81
C PHE A 10 10.56 1.10 -2.64
N THR A 11 11.26 1.93 -1.88
CA THR A 11 11.99 1.47 -0.69
C THR A 11 11.31 1.93 0.58
N LEU A 12 11.51 1.22 1.70
CA LEU A 12 10.91 1.63 2.98
C LEU A 12 11.26 3.07 3.33
N ASN A 13 12.51 3.47 3.08
CA ASN A 13 12.95 4.84 3.33
C ASN A 13 12.29 5.87 2.39
N SER A 14 11.92 5.49 1.15
CA SER A 14 11.28 6.42 0.21
C SER A 14 9.79 6.67 0.48
N LEU A 15 9.20 5.96 1.44
CA LEU A 15 7.77 6.13 1.79
C LEU A 15 7.48 7.54 2.32
N PHE A 16 8.41 8.07 3.12
CA PHE A 16 8.33 9.41 3.69
C PHE A 16 9.41 10.32 3.09
N GLN A 17 9.09 11.60 2.98
CA GLN A 17 10.05 12.67 2.73
C GLN A 17 10.41 13.36 4.06
N GLU A 18 11.07 14.51 3.99
CA GLU A 18 11.38 15.30 5.19
C GLU A 18 10.13 15.51 6.07
N ARG A 19 10.34 15.50 7.40
CA ARG A 19 9.31 15.77 8.43
C ARG A 19 8.10 14.81 8.43
N SER A 20 8.29 13.56 8.03
CA SER A 20 7.25 12.49 8.09
C SER A 20 6.06 12.71 7.16
N GLU A 21 6.19 13.60 6.17
CA GLU A 21 5.21 13.72 5.10
C GLU A 21 5.38 12.57 4.11
N LEU A 22 4.29 12.09 3.51
CA LEU A 22 4.38 11.06 2.47
C LEU A 22 5.06 11.59 1.21
N ASN A 23 5.85 10.73 0.58
CA ASN A 23 6.54 11.09 -0.66
C ASN A 23 5.52 11.36 -1.80
N SER A 24 5.49 12.60 -2.27
CA SER A 24 4.52 13.04 -3.29
C SER A 24 4.72 12.41 -4.68
N GLU A 25 5.95 12.03 -5.03
CA GLU A 25 6.26 11.34 -6.30
C GLU A 25 5.80 9.88 -6.26
N LEU A 26 5.99 9.21 -5.12
CA LEU A 26 5.43 7.89 -4.87
C LEU A 26 3.90 7.92 -4.94
N LEU A 27 3.26 8.88 -4.27
CA LEU A 27 1.81 9.05 -4.33
C LEU A 27 1.32 9.23 -5.76
N LYS A 28 1.92 10.13 -6.54
CA LYS A 28 1.59 10.32 -7.96
C LYS A 28 1.76 9.03 -8.77
N SER A 29 2.80 8.26 -8.48
CA SER A 29 3.06 6.98 -9.16
C SER A 29 1.97 5.96 -8.87
N ILE A 30 1.50 5.89 -7.63
CA ILE A 30 0.42 4.98 -7.20
C ILE A 30 -0.94 5.44 -7.75
N THR A 31 -1.27 6.73 -7.66
CA THR A 31 -2.53 7.28 -8.19
C THR A 31 -2.63 7.04 -9.69
N ASN A 32 -1.55 7.27 -10.45
CA ASN A 32 -1.53 7.09 -11.90
C ASN A 32 -1.57 5.61 -12.29
N ARG A 33 -0.92 4.73 -11.52
CA ARG A 33 -0.87 3.29 -11.81
C ARG A 33 -2.22 2.61 -11.65
N TYR A 34 -2.95 2.93 -10.59
CA TYR A 34 -4.20 2.23 -10.26
C TYR A 34 -5.46 3.08 -10.54
N CYS A 35 -5.30 4.30 -11.06
CA CYS A 35 -6.39 5.27 -11.22
C CYS A 35 -7.17 5.51 -9.91
N LEU A 36 -6.43 5.58 -8.79
CA LEU A 36 -6.99 5.80 -7.45
C LEU A 36 -6.71 7.23 -6.97
N LEU A 37 -7.57 7.74 -6.08
CA LEU A 37 -7.36 8.98 -5.37
C LEU A 37 -6.62 8.74 -4.06
N PHE A 38 -5.71 9.63 -3.69
CA PHE A 38 -5.14 9.63 -2.34
C PHE A 38 -6.00 10.50 -1.41
N LEU A 39 -6.34 9.97 -0.22
CA LEU A 39 -7.06 10.69 0.83
C LEU A 39 -6.25 10.68 2.13
N ASP A 40 -6.01 11.86 2.69
CA ASP A 40 -5.27 12.01 3.96
C ASP A 40 -6.01 11.37 5.14
N LYS A 41 -7.34 11.32 5.08
CA LYS A 41 -8.20 10.72 6.12
C LYS A 41 -9.32 9.93 5.47
N LYS A 42 -9.71 8.82 6.10
CA LYS A 42 -10.94 8.13 5.74
C LYS A 42 -12.13 9.03 6.07
N GLU A 43 -12.98 9.30 5.08
CA GLU A 43 -14.27 9.94 5.27
C GLU A 43 -15.15 9.06 6.18
N THR A 44 -15.43 9.53 7.40
CA THR A 44 -16.33 8.86 8.37
C THR A 44 -17.74 9.40 8.25
N GLY A 45 -18.32 9.31 7.06
CA GLY A 45 -19.72 9.68 6.80
C GLY A 45 -20.60 8.43 6.81
N ASN A 46 -21.68 8.43 7.60
CA ASN A 46 -22.65 7.32 7.71
C ASN A 46 -23.40 6.98 6.39
N VAL A 47 -23.14 7.72 5.31
CA VAL A 47 -23.81 7.57 4.00
C VAL A 47 -22.87 7.00 2.94
N CYS A 48 -21.55 7.04 3.15
CA CYS A 48 -20.56 6.60 2.16
C CYS A 48 -20.02 5.20 2.50
N PHE A 49 -20.38 4.22 1.67
CA PHE A 49 -19.83 2.85 1.72
C PHE A 49 -18.38 2.74 1.23
N ALA A 50 -17.75 3.85 0.84
CA ALA A 50 -16.40 3.90 0.24
C ALA A 50 -15.31 3.23 1.10
N ASN A 51 -15.52 3.15 2.42
CA ASN A 51 -14.56 2.58 3.37
C ASN A 51 -15.03 1.26 4.01
N SER A 52 -16.16 0.69 3.57
CA SER A 52 -16.68 -0.57 4.12
C SER A 52 -15.77 -1.75 3.75
N GLU A 53 -15.58 -2.68 4.69
CA GLU A 53 -14.87 -3.93 4.45
C GLU A 53 -15.63 -4.85 3.47
N GLU A 54 -16.95 -4.66 3.34
CA GLU A 54 -17.80 -5.39 2.39
C GLU A 54 -17.71 -4.84 0.96
N LEU A 55 -17.05 -3.69 0.76
CA LEU A 55 -16.87 -3.11 -0.57
C LEU A 55 -15.93 -3.99 -1.39
N ARG A 56 -16.43 -4.47 -2.54
CA ARG A 56 -15.61 -5.25 -3.48
C ARG A 56 -14.42 -4.40 -3.97
N LEU A 57 -13.28 -5.06 -4.17
CA LEU A 57 -12.00 -4.39 -4.44
C LEU A 57 -12.05 -3.51 -5.69
N GLU A 58 -12.78 -3.91 -6.72
CA GLU A 58 -12.97 -3.15 -7.96
C GLU A 58 -13.70 -1.81 -7.79
N TYR A 59 -14.40 -1.61 -6.66
CA TYR A 59 -15.10 -0.37 -6.35
C TYR A 59 -14.32 0.55 -5.40
N LYS A 60 -13.14 0.14 -4.94
CA LYS A 60 -12.27 1.03 -4.16
C LYS A 60 -11.70 2.10 -5.09
N GLN A 61 -12.03 3.36 -4.82
CA GLN A 61 -11.64 4.51 -5.65
C GLN A 61 -10.54 5.36 -5.02
N SER A 62 -10.21 5.09 -3.75
CA SER A 62 -9.19 5.84 -3.03
C SER A 62 -8.38 4.96 -2.07
N PHE A 63 -7.16 5.40 -1.78
CA PHE A 63 -6.28 4.82 -0.77
C PHE A 63 -5.77 5.93 0.16
N THR A 64 -5.29 5.51 1.33
CA THR A 64 -4.83 6.39 2.41
C THR A 64 -3.39 6.06 2.81
N ALA A 65 -2.80 6.91 3.65
CA ALA A 65 -1.49 6.65 4.25
C ALA A 65 -1.44 5.31 5.00
N ILE A 66 -2.55 4.95 5.67
CA ILE A 66 -2.69 3.69 6.39
C ILE A 66 -2.63 2.50 5.44
N ASP A 67 -3.25 2.60 4.26
CA ASP A 67 -3.21 1.50 3.28
C ASP A 67 -1.77 1.27 2.78
N LEU A 68 -0.97 2.32 2.59
CA LEU A 68 0.45 2.17 2.25
C LEU A 68 1.26 1.56 3.39
N LEU A 69 0.98 1.93 4.65
CA LEU A 69 1.59 1.29 5.81
C LEU A 69 1.25 -0.20 5.84
N ASP A 70 -0.02 -0.55 5.62
CA ASP A 70 -0.48 -1.94 5.57
C ASP A 70 0.21 -2.70 4.42
N LEU A 71 0.40 -2.11 3.23
CA LEU A 71 1.23 -2.72 2.18
C LEU A 71 2.67 -3.02 2.66
N CYS A 72 3.28 -2.12 3.44
CA CYS A 72 4.61 -2.35 4.00
C CYS A 72 4.61 -3.52 4.99
N TYR A 73 3.60 -3.64 5.86
CA TYR A 73 3.45 -4.77 6.78
C TYR A 73 3.30 -6.11 6.04
N ALA A 74 2.57 -6.13 4.93
CA ALA A 74 2.43 -7.34 4.12
C ALA A 74 3.79 -7.82 3.59
N VAL A 75 4.66 -6.90 3.17
CA VAL A 75 6.01 -7.22 2.69
C VAL A 75 6.92 -7.63 3.84
N LEU A 76 6.89 -6.89 4.96
CA LEU A 76 7.67 -7.15 6.18
C LEU A 76 7.49 -8.59 6.70
N HIS A 77 6.26 -9.11 6.59
CA HIS A 77 5.89 -10.46 7.03
C HIS A 77 5.92 -11.51 5.90
N SER A 78 6.48 -11.16 4.74
CA SER A 78 6.65 -12.08 3.61
C SER A 78 8.09 -12.54 3.46
N SER A 79 8.30 -13.57 2.63
CA SER A 79 9.65 -14.02 2.24
C SER A 79 10.43 -13.00 1.39
N LEU A 80 9.82 -11.88 1.00
CA LEU A 80 10.50 -10.79 0.27
C LEU A 80 11.28 -9.85 1.20
N TYR A 81 10.94 -9.83 2.49
CA TYR A 81 11.64 -9.01 3.47
C TYR A 81 12.91 -9.71 3.95
N ASN A 82 14.03 -9.00 3.91
CA ASN A 82 15.30 -9.48 4.41
C ASN A 82 15.69 -8.64 5.63
N LYS A 83 15.74 -9.29 6.80
CA LYS A 83 16.10 -8.65 8.08
C LYS A 83 17.54 -8.14 8.14
N ASP A 84 18.41 -8.72 7.31
CA ASP A 84 19.82 -8.33 7.23
C ASP A 84 20.06 -7.18 6.24
N LEU A 85 19.00 -6.67 5.61
CA LEU A 85 19.05 -5.63 4.59
C LEU A 85 18.64 -4.27 5.17
N GLU A 86 19.39 -3.22 4.84
CA GLU A 86 19.05 -1.85 5.25
C GLU A 86 17.74 -1.36 4.61
N ASN A 87 17.01 -0.50 5.32
CA ASN A 87 15.70 0.00 4.89
C ASN A 87 15.73 0.81 3.58
N ASP A 88 16.88 1.42 3.26
CA ASP A 88 17.09 2.22 2.06
C ASP A 88 17.19 1.36 0.78
N ILE A 89 17.54 0.09 0.91
CA ILE A 89 17.67 -0.88 -0.18
C ILE A 89 16.62 -2.00 -0.12
N GLN A 90 15.85 -2.11 0.98
CA GLN A 90 14.70 -3.00 1.08
C GLN A 90 13.58 -2.56 0.12
N LYS A 91 13.32 -3.39 -0.90
CA LYS A 91 12.31 -3.12 -1.93
C LYS A 91 10.93 -3.59 -1.50
N ILE A 92 9.93 -2.75 -1.77
CA ILE A 92 8.51 -3.05 -1.62
C ILE A 92 7.88 -3.06 -3.02
N PRO A 93 7.37 -4.20 -3.51
CA PRO A 93 6.73 -4.26 -4.82
C PRO A 93 5.38 -3.53 -4.83
N LEU A 94 5.16 -2.78 -5.90
CA LEU A 94 3.85 -2.29 -6.34
C LEU A 94 3.37 -3.21 -7.48
N PRO A 95 2.38 -4.08 -7.24
CA PRO A 95 1.88 -4.96 -8.27
C PRO A 95 1.29 -4.18 -9.46
N MET A 96 1.15 -4.84 -10.60
CA MET A 96 0.44 -4.23 -11.73
C MET A 96 -1.08 -4.32 -11.56
N ASP A 97 -1.56 -5.40 -10.96
CA ASP A 97 -2.97 -5.65 -10.74
C ASP A 97 -3.49 -4.94 -9.47
N SER A 98 -4.58 -4.19 -9.62
CA SER A 98 -5.21 -3.44 -8.53
C SER A 98 -5.83 -4.36 -7.47
N ASN A 99 -6.37 -5.52 -7.87
CA ASN A 99 -6.90 -6.48 -6.89
C ASN A 99 -5.79 -7.06 -6.02
N LEU A 100 -4.62 -7.35 -6.60
CA LEU A 100 -3.44 -7.79 -5.87
C LEU A 100 -2.91 -6.69 -4.94
N PHE A 101 -2.89 -5.43 -5.39
CA PHE A 101 -2.56 -4.28 -4.53
C PHE A 101 -3.44 -4.26 -3.27
N TRP A 102 -4.76 -4.35 -3.44
CA TRP A 102 -5.69 -4.35 -2.31
C TRP A 102 -5.60 -5.60 -1.43
N LYS A 103 -5.35 -6.77 -2.03
CA LYS A 103 -5.16 -8.01 -1.28
C LYS A 103 -3.93 -7.96 -0.39
N LEU A 104 -2.83 -7.40 -0.88
CA LEU A 104 -1.62 -7.17 -0.07
C LEU A 104 -1.92 -6.22 1.09
N ILE A 105 -2.64 -5.13 0.84
CA ILE A 105 -3.06 -4.20 1.90
C ILE A 105 -3.89 -4.92 2.97
N GLN A 106 -4.84 -5.76 2.58
CA GLN A 106 -5.65 -6.53 3.52
C GLN A 106 -4.79 -7.49 4.37
N ILE A 107 -3.83 -8.19 3.75
CA ILE A 107 -2.90 -9.08 4.47
C ILE A 107 -2.09 -8.30 5.49
N GLY A 108 -1.54 -7.15 5.10
CA GLY A 108 -0.74 -6.33 6.00
C GLY A 108 -1.54 -5.65 7.10
N ASN A 109 -2.81 -5.29 6.82
CA ASN A 109 -3.73 -4.82 7.85
C ASN A 109 -3.91 -5.85 8.97
N ASN A 110 -4.08 -7.14 8.60
CA ASN A 110 -4.17 -8.23 9.56
C ASN A 110 -2.89 -8.31 10.41
N PHE A 111 -1.71 -8.31 9.79
CA PHE A 111 -0.44 -8.35 10.52
C PHE A 111 -0.27 -7.16 11.48
N ARG A 112 -0.57 -5.95 11.01
CA ARG A 112 -0.47 -4.75 11.85
C ARG A 112 -1.43 -4.79 13.04
N ASN A 113 -2.64 -5.33 12.87
CA ASN A 113 -3.60 -5.44 13.96
C ASN A 113 -3.18 -6.52 14.97
N GLN A 114 -2.57 -7.63 14.53
CA GLN A 114 -2.04 -8.66 15.41
C GLN A 114 -0.91 -8.15 16.33
N GLU A 115 -0.10 -7.19 15.87
CA GLU A 115 0.96 -6.60 16.70
C GLU A 115 0.45 -5.57 17.73
N ARG A 116 -0.85 -5.23 17.70
CA ARG A 116 -1.47 -4.29 18.65
C ARG A 116 -2.18 -4.99 19.81
N GLU A 117 -2.30 -6.31 19.76
CA GLU A 117 -2.89 -7.17 20.79
C GLU A 117 -1.83 -7.72 21.74
#